data_AF-A0A356U8K3-F1
#
_entry.id   AF-A0A356U8K3-F1
#
_cell.length_a   1.000
_cell.length_b   1.000
_cell.length_c   1.000
_cell.angle_alpha   90.00
_cell.angle_beta   90.00
_cell.angle_gamma   90.00
#
_symmetry.space_group_name_H-M   'P 1'
#
loop_
_entity.id
_entity.type
_entity.pdbx_description
1 polymer ?
#
loop_
_entity_poly.entity_id
_entity_poly.type
_entity_poly.pdbx_seq_one_letter_code
_entity_poly.pdbx_strand_id
1 'polypeptide(L)'
;HLTLRINEKQKILEAGDVTKRLEYLCQILAKEMEVLELERKINIRVRKQMEKTQKEYYLREQMKAIQKELGDKDERAAEVEELKNNIEKAKLPKEAHEKAYKELERLEKMPPMVAEAVVVRNYLDWILSLPWSIETR
;
A
#
# COMPACT_ATOMS: atom_id res chain seq x y z
N HIS A 1 -21.90 -5.59 36.80
CA HIS A 1 -21.74 -4.51 37.79
C HIS A 1 -21.94 -3.19 37.08
N LEU A 2 -22.93 -2.38 37.51
CA LEU A 2 -23.09 -1.03 36.99
C LEU A 2 -22.02 -0.13 37.61
N THR A 3 -21.14 0.40 36.76
CA THR A 3 -20.04 1.31 37.13
C THR A 3 -20.57 2.73 37.33
N LEU A 4 -21.43 2.90 38.34
CA LEU A 4 -22.01 4.21 38.67
C LEU A 4 -21.02 5.08 39.41
N ARG A 5 -20.98 6.37 39.08
CA ARG A 5 -20.19 7.34 39.85
C ARG A 5 -20.78 7.45 41.26
N ILE A 6 -19.92 7.70 42.25
CA ILE A 6 -20.34 7.82 43.66
C ILE A 6 -21.45 8.86 43.83
N ASN A 7 -21.39 9.98 43.10
CA ASN A 7 -22.41 11.02 43.11
C ASN A 7 -23.78 10.54 42.61
N GLU A 8 -23.83 9.64 41.64
CA GLU A 8 -25.10 9.08 41.12
C GLU A 8 -25.69 8.08 42.11
N LYS A 9 -24.84 7.28 42.77
CA LYS A 9 -25.27 6.38 43.86
C LYS A 9 -25.87 7.16 45.03
N GLN A 10 -25.26 8.29 45.39
CA GLN A 10 -25.73 9.17 46.46
C GLN A 10 -27.10 9.80 46.12
N LYS A 11 -27.27 10.32 44.89
CA LYS A 11 -28.55 10.86 44.41
C LYS A 11 -29.68 9.83 44.41
N ILE A 12 -29.36 8.60 44.02
CA ILE A 12 -30.31 7.48 44.09
C ILE A 12 -30.67 7.17 45.55
N LEU A 13 -29.73 7.26 46.49
CA LEU A 13 -29.96 7.09 47.93
C LEU A 13 -30.83 8.18 48.56
N GLU A 14 -30.67 9.42 48.12
CA GLU A 14 -31.41 10.58 48.62
C GLU A 14 -32.83 10.69 48.03
N ALA A 15 -33.12 9.96 46.95
CA ALA A 15 -34.46 9.85 46.39
C ALA A 15 -35.36 8.99 47.29
N GLY A 16 -36.11 9.63 48.19
CA GLY A 16 -37.04 8.96 49.12
C GLY A 16 -38.27 8.33 48.45
N ASP A 17 -38.65 8.80 47.26
CA ASP A 17 -39.75 8.25 46.46
C ASP A 17 -39.24 7.13 45.53
N VAL A 18 -39.78 5.93 45.70
CA VAL A 18 -39.43 4.73 44.93
C VAL A 18 -39.63 4.95 43.43
N THR A 19 -40.67 5.69 43.05
CA THR A 19 -41.04 5.91 41.64
C THR A 19 -39.98 6.76 40.94
N LYS A 20 -39.59 7.87 41.57
CA LYS A 20 -38.52 8.76 41.07
C LYS A 20 -37.17 8.07 41.01
N ARG A 21 -36.90 7.17 41.97
CA ARG A 21 -35.67 6.37 42.02
C ARG A 21 -35.56 5.42 40.82
N LEU A 22 -36.69 4.82 40.44
CA LEU A 22 -36.81 3.92 39.29
C LEU A 22 -36.63 4.67 37.97
N GLU A 23 -37.24 5.85 37.82
CA GLU A 23 -37.05 6.72 36.64
C GLU A 23 -35.58 7.11 36.46
N TYR A 24 -34.90 7.50 37.55
CA TYR A 24 -33.49 7.89 37.51
C TYR A 24 -32.58 6.72 37.10
N LEU A 25 -32.85 5.52 37.65
CA LEU A 25 -32.16 4.30 37.26
C LEU A 25 -32.40 3.94 35.80
N CYS A 26 -33.63 4.07 35.30
CA CYS A 26 -33.96 3.83 33.89
C CYS A 26 -33.21 4.78 32.96
N GLN A 27 -33.09 6.08 33.30
CA GLN A 27 -32.33 7.03 32.50
C GLN A 27 -30.84 6.68 32.43
N ILE A 28 -30.26 6.32 33.58
CA ILE A 28 -28.86 5.90 33.66
C ILE A 28 -28.63 4.63 32.83
N LEU A 29 -29.50 3.63 32.95
CA LEU A 29 -29.43 2.39 32.19
C LEU A 29 -29.56 2.64 30.68
N ALA A 30 -30.47 3.51 30.26
CA ALA A 30 -30.64 3.87 28.86
C ALA A 30 -29.35 4.49 28.28
N LYS A 31 -28.73 5.40 29.04
CA LYS A 31 -27.46 6.03 28.64
C LYS A 31 -26.32 5.02 28.54
N GLU A 32 -26.21 4.10 29.50
CA GLU A 32 -25.21 3.03 29.46
C GLU A 32 -25.44 2.07 28.28
N MET A 33 -26.71 1.77 27.95
CA MET A 33 -27.05 0.99 26.75
C MET A 33 -26.57 1.68 25.47
N GLU A 34 -26.78 2.99 25.33
CA GLU A 34 -26.31 3.73 24.15
C GLU A 34 -24.78 3.69 24.02
N VAL A 35 -24.06 3.84 25.13
CA VAL A 35 -22.59 3.74 25.14
C VAL A 35 -22.14 2.34 24.72
N LEU A 36 -22.73 1.28 25.27
CA LEU A 36 -22.42 -0.11 24.92
C LEU A 36 -22.73 -0.42 23.44
N GLU A 37 -23.81 0.12 22.88
CA GLU A 37 -24.11 -0.03 21.47
C GLU A 37 -23.08 0.66 20.58
N LEU A 38 -22.64 1.87 20.94
CA LEU A 38 -21.59 2.59 20.23
C LEU A 38 -20.27 1.82 20.28
N GLU A 39 -19.86 1.33 21.44
CA GLU A 39 -18.67 0.49 21.59
C GLU A 39 -18.74 -0.77 20.72
N ARG A 40 -19.90 -1.45 20.69
CA ARG A 40 -20.12 -2.61 19.81
C ARG A 40 -19.97 -2.23 18.33
N LYS A 41 -20.59 -1.14 17.89
CA LYS A 41 -20.49 -0.65 16.50
C LYS A 41 -19.04 -0.33 16.12
N ILE A 42 -18.29 0.31 17.02
CA ILE A 42 -16.87 0.62 16.82
C ILE A 42 -16.05 -0.68 16.70
N ASN A 43 -16.22 -1.61 17.63
CA ASN A 43 -15.51 -2.89 17.62
C ASN A 43 -15.76 -3.70 16.33
N ILE A 44 -17.00 -3.76 15.86
CA ILE A 44 -17.34 -4.44 14.60
C ILE A 44 -16.63 -3.77 13.41
N ARG A 45 -16.60 -2.44 13.36
CA ARG A 45 -15.95 -1.69 12.28
C ARG A 45 -14.43 -1.91 12.28
N VAL A 46 -13.81 -1.83 13.45
CA VAL A 46 -12.36 -2.07 13.61
C VAL A 46 -12.02 -3.49 13.18
N ARG A 47 -12.79 -4.50 13.62
CA ARG A 47 -12.57 -5.90 13.24
C ARG A 47 -12.67 -6.12 11.74
N LYS A 48 -13.69 -5.57 11.07
CA LYS A 48 -13.84 -5.64 9.61
C LYS A 48 -12.65 -5.01 8.89
N GLN A 49 -12.17 -3.86 9.36
CA GLN A 49 -11.01 -3.19 8.77
C GLN A 49 -9.73 -4.02 8.96
N MET A 50 -9.52 -4.58 10.15
CA MET A 50 -8.37 -5.46 10.43
C MET A 50 -8.38 -6.69 9.54
N GLU A 51 -9.51 -7.38 9.40
CA GLU A 51 -9.65 -8.55 8.52
C GLU A 51 -9.33 -8.21 7.06
N LYS A 52 -9.78 -7.06 6.57
CA LYS A 52 -9.48 -6.60 5.21
C LYS A 52 -7.97 -6.35 5.03
N THR A 53 -7.35 -5.60 5.93
CA THR A 53 -5.91 -5.29 5.88
C THR A 53 -5.07 -6.57 5.96
N GLN A 54 -5.44 -7.50 6.85
CA GLN A 54 -4.71 -8.75 7.00
C GLN A 54 -4.84 -9.65 5.76
N LYS A 55 -6.03 -9.69 5.15
CA LYS A 55 -6.26 -10.39 3.88
C LYS A 55 -5.44 -9.78 2.74
N GLU A 56 -5.42 -8.46 2.62
CA GLU A 56 -4.60 -7.75 1.62
C GLU A 56 -3.11 -8.01 1.81
N TYR A 57 -2.63 -7.97 3.07
CA TYR A 57 -1.24 -8.28 3.41
C TYR A 57 -0.87 -9.70 3.02
N TYR A 58 -1.70 -10.68 3.39
CA TYR A 58 -1.49 -12.09 3.06
C TYR A 58 -1.46 -12.32 1.54
N LEU A 59 -2.40 -11.74 0.79
CA LEU A 59 -2.43 -11.84 -0.67
C LEU A 59 -1.21 -11.20 -1.32
N ARG A 60 -0.69 -10.07 -0.79
CA ARG A 60 0.55 -9.47 -1.30
C ARG A 60 1.77 -10.36 -1.07
N GLU A 61 1.89 -10.96 0.10
CA GLU A 61 2.98 -11.90 0.38
C GLU A 61 2.86 -13.17 -0.48
N GLN A 62 1.65 -13.69 -0.70
CA GLN A 62 1.43 -14.77 -1.66
C GLN A 62 1.85 -14.37 -3.08
N MET A 63 1.46 -13.18 -3.55
CA MET A 63 1.86 -12.70 -4.88
C MET A 63 3.38 -12.58 -5.01
N LYS A 64 4.08 -12.07 -3.99
CA LYS A 64 5.56 -12.02 -3.99
C LYS A 64 6.18 -13.42 -4.02
N ALA A 65 5.62 -14.37 -3.27
CA ALA A 65 6.09 -15.75 -3.27
C ALA A 65 5.86 -16.42 -4.63
N ILE A 66 4.68 -16.22 -5.23
CA ILE A 66 4.33 -16.70 -6.58
C ILE A 66 5.28 -16.09 -7.62
N GLN A 67 5.53 -14.78 -7.60
CA GLN A 67 6.49 -14.11 -8.48
C GLN A 67 7.91 -14.71 -8.33
N LYS A 68 8.31 -15.04 -7.11
CA LYS A 68 9.60 -15.68 -6.82
C LYS A 68 9.67 -17.13 -7.31
N GLU A 69 8.58 -17.89 -7.20
CA GLU A 69 8.52 -19.30 -7.62
C GLU A 69 8.31 -19.47 -9.14
N LEU A 70 7.57 -18.58 -9.78
CA LEU A 70 7.42 -18.59 -11.25
C LEU A 70 8.74 -18.31 -11.97
N GLY A 71 9.79 -17.87 -11.26
CA GLY A 71 11.07 -17.58 -11.88
C GLY A 71 11.02 -16.36 -12.80
N ASP A 72 9.94 -15.58 -12.76
CA ASP A 72 9.90 -14.21 -13.23
C ASP A 72 10.85 -13.41 -12.35
N LYS A 73 12.14 -13.46 -12.67
CA LYS A 73 12.88 -12.22 -12.78
C LYS A 73 11.98 -11.35 -13.65
N ASP A 74 11.23 -10.46 -13.02
CA ASP A 74 10.48 -9.35 -13.59
C ASP A 74 10.90 -9.22 -15.07
N GLU A 75 10.07 -9.60 -16.05
CA GLU A 75 10.50 -9.60 -17.48
C GLU A 75 11.21 -8.28 -17.84
N ARG A 76 10.81 -7.23 -17.13
CA ARG A 76 11.42 -5.92 -17.05
C ARG A 76 12.85 -5.87 -16.51
N ALA A 77 13.17 -6.52 -15.40
CA ALA A 77 14.52 -6.64 -14.89
C ALA A 77 15.40 -7.44 -15.85
N ALA A 78 14.87 -8.50 -16.47
CA ALA A 78 15.58 -9.23 -17.53
C ALA A 78 15.83 -8.32 -18.75
N GLU A 79 14.83 -7.56 -19.19
CA GLU A 79 14.95 -6.62 -20.31
C GLU A 79 15.95 -5.49 -20.03
N VAL A 80 15.90 -4.90 -18.83
CA VAL A 80 16.85 -3.86 -18.40
C VAL A 80 18.27 -4.43 -18.32
N GLU A 81 18.42 -5.67 -17.84
CA GLU A 81 19.71 -6.36 -17.79
C GLU A 81 20.25 -6.66 -19.20
N GLU A 82 19.40 -7.04 -20.15
CA GLU A 82 19.75 -7.20 -21.57
C GLU A 82 20.18 -5.88 -22.23
N LEU A 83 19.40 -4.81 -22.05
CA LEU A 83 19.73 -3.48 -22.57
C LEU A 83 21.06 -2.97 -22.00
N LYS A 84 21.30 -3.17 -20.70
CA LYS A 84 22.57 -2.82 -20.06
C LYS A 84 23.74 -3.58 -20.68
N ASN A 85 23.58 -4.89 -20.90
CA ASN A 85 24.60 -5.71 -21.57
C ASN A 85 24.85 -5.26 -23.02
N ASN A 86 23.81 -4.83 -23.74
CA ASN A 86 23.94 -4.32 -25.10
C ASN A 86 24.67 -2.96 -25.16
N ILE A 87 24.40 -2.06 -24.21
CA ILE A 87 25.10 -0.77 -24.07
C ILE A 87 26.60 -0.97 -23.80
N GLU A 88 26.95 -1.92 -22.94
CA GLU A 88 28.34 -2.31 -22.65
C GLU A 88 29.04 -2.89 -23.91
N LYS A 89 28.33 -3.75 -24.66
CA LYS A 89 28.87 -4.39 -25.88
C LYS A 89 29.00 -3.43 -27.07
N ALA A 90 28.15 -2.41 -27.17
CA ALA A 90 28.11 -1.48 -28.29
C ALA A 90 29.33 -0.54 -28.39
N LYS A 91 30.23 -0.55 -27.38
CA LYS A 91 31.45 0.29 -27.33
C LYS A 91 31.17 1.76 -27.68
N LEU A 92 30.14 2.31 -27.06
CA LEU A 92 29.69 3.69 -27.26
C LEU A 92 30.79 4.70 -26.86
N PRO A 93 30.88 5.85 -27.55
CA PRO A 93 31.65 7.00 -27.06
C PRO A 93 31.20 7.40 -25.65
N LYS A 94 32.11 7.94 -24.83
CA LYS A 94 31.85 8.27 -23.40
C LYS A 94 30.57 9.08 -23.20
N GLU A 95 30.34 10.11 -24.03
CA GLU A 95 29.16 10.97 -23.94
C GLU A 95 27.85 10.25 -24.27
N ALA A 96 27.87 9.32 -25.23
CA ALA A 96 26.72 8.54 -25.63
C ALA A 96 26.40 7.44 -24.60
N HIS A 97 27.44 6.81 -24.04
CA HIS A 97 27.30 5.81 -22.99
C HIS A 97 26.66 6.40 -21.72
N GLU A 98 27.14 7.56 -21.27
CA GLU A 98 26.60 8.23 -20.08
C GLU A 98 25.13 8.63 -20.26
N LYS A 99 24.76 9.15 -21.44
CA LYS A 99 23.37 9.47 -21.77
C LYS A 99 22.48 8.22 -21.85
N ALA A 100 22.95 7.14 -22.48
CA ALA A 100 22.21 5.89 -22.57
C ALA A 100 21.99 5.27 -21.18
N TYR A 101 23.00 5.29 -20.31
CA TYR A 101 22.90 4.78 -18.95
C TYR A 101 21.90 5.58 -18.11
N LYS A 102 21.90 6.91 -18.24
CA LYS A 102 20.96 7.80 -17.54
C LYS A 102 19.51 7.55 -17.96
N GLU A 103 19.26 7.34 -19.25
CA GLU A 103 17.92 7.01 -19.74
C GLU A 103 17.50 5.57 -19.37
N LEU A 104 18.45 4.63 -19.26
CA LEU A 104 18.18 3.27 -18.76
C LEU A 104 17.78 3.27 -17.27
N GLU A 105 18.48 4.03 -16.42
CA GLU A 105 18.07 4.21 -15.01
C GLU A 105 16.69 4.86 -14.89
N ARG A 106 16.35 5.76 -15.81
CA ARG A 106 15.03 6.39 -15.89
C ARG A 106 13.97 5.38 -16.31
N LEU A 107 14.27 4.52 -17.28
CA LEU A 107 13.40 3.44 -17.73
C LEU A 107 13.13 2.43 -16.61
N GLU A 108 14.11 2.11 -15.76
CA GLU A 108 13.94 1.21 -14.62
C GLU A 108 12.91 1.75 -13.60
N LYS A 109 12.93 3.06 -13.34
CA LYS A 109 12.09 3.71 -12.31
C LYS A 109 10.66 4.05 -12.76
N MET A 110 10.38 4.11 -14.06
CA MET A 110 9.05 4.47 -14.56
C MET A 110 8.02 3.33 -14.41
N PRO A 111 6.71 3.56 -14.52
CA PRO A 111 5.76 2.45 -14.73
C PRO A 111 5.66 2.07 -16.22
N PRO A 112 5.55 0.78 -16.59
CA PRO A 112 5.64 0.32 -17.99
C PRO A 112 4.39 0.67 -18.82
N MET A 113 3.27 0.98 -18.16
CA MET A 113 2.02 1.41 -18.81
C MET A 113 2.04 2.88 -19.26
N VAL A 114 3.09 3.65 -18.95
CA VAL A 114 3.16 5.07 -19.31
C VAL A 114 3.77 5.21 -20.70
N ALA A 115 3.18 6.06 -21.55
CA ALA A 115 3.65 6.32 -22.91
C ALA A 115 5.13 6.77 -22.96
N GLU A 116 5.62 7.46 -21.91
CA GLU A 116 7.01 7.87 -21.78
C GLU A 116 8.00 6.69 -21.74
N ALA A 117 7.63 5.56 -21.13
CA ALA A 117 8.50 4.39 -21.07
C ALA A 117 8.76 3.80 -22.47
N VAL A 118 7.74 3.81 -23.34
CA VAL A 118 7.85 3.36 -24.74
C VAL A 118 8.78 4.28 -25.53
N VAL A 119 8.71 5.60 -25.31
CA VAL A 119 9.58 6.58 -25.96
C VAL A 119 11.04 6.39 -25.55
N VAL A 120 11.30 6.20 -24.26
CA VAL A 120 12.66 5.96 -23.74
C VAL A 120 13.22 4.63 -24.25
N ARG A 121 12.42 3.57 -24.28
CA ARG A 121 12.81 2.27 -24.86
C ARG A 121 13.21 2.43 -26.33
N ASN A 122 12.35 3.05 -27.14
CA ASN A 122 12.65 3.31 -28.54
C ASN A 122 13.93 4.15 -28.69
N TYR A 123 14.13 5.17 -27.86
CA TYR A 123 15.36 5.97 -27.91
C TYR A 123 16.63 5.14 -27.63
N LEU A 124 16.58 4.24 -26.64
CA LEU A 124 17.69 3.32 -26.35
C LEU A 124 17.94 2.35 -27.51
N ASP A 125 16.88 1.81 -28.12
CA ASP A 125 16.99 0.93 -29.29
C ASP A 125 17.62 1.65 -30.48
N TRP A 126 17.24 2.91 -30.73
CA TRP A 126 17.83 3.72 -31.79
C TRP A 126 19.34 3.95 -31.55
N ILE A 127 19.73 4.31 -30.32
CA ILE A 127 21.15 4.46 -29.98
C ILE A 127 21.89 3.14 -30.20
N LEU A 128 21.35 2.01 -29.76
CA LEU A 128 22.01 0.71 -29.89
C LEU A 128 22.08 0.21 -31.34
N SER A 129 21.12 0.60 -32.19
CA SER A 129 21.08 0.23 -33.61
C SER A 129 22.11 0.98 -34.47
N LEU A 130 22.64 2.10 -33.98
CA LEU A 130 23.61 2.90 -34.71
C LEU A 130 25.00 2.21 -34.73
N PRO A 131 25.67 2.14 -35.88
CA PRO A 131 26.97 1.49 -35.99
C PRO A 131 28.10 2.40 -35.48
N TRP A 132 28.22 2.54 -34.15
CA TRP A 132 29.24 3.41 -33.53
C TRP A 132 30.70 3.01 -33.81
N SER A 133 30.93 1.76 -34.23
CA SER A 133 32.26 1.21 -34.47
C SER A 133 32.50 0.77 -35.92
N ILE A 134 31.54 1.03 -36.84
CA ILE A 134 31.66 0.64 -38.25
C ILE A 134 31.75 1.91 -39.09
N GLU A 135 32.95 2.18 -39.58
CA GLU A 135 33.21 3.25 -40.54
C GLU A 135 32.96 2.68 -41.95
N THR A 136 32.05 3.30 -42.71
CA THR A 136 31.89 2.96 -44.14
C THR A 136 32.91 3.77 -44.92
N ARG A 137 33.82 3.09 -45.62
CA ARG A 137 34.88 3.69 -46.43
C ARG A 137 34.38 4.15 -47.79
#